data_AF-A0A504J2S2-F1
#
_entry.id   AF-A0A504J2S2-F1
#
_cell.length_a   1.000
_cell.length_b   1.000
_cell.length_c   1.000
_cell.angle_alpha   90.00
_cell.angle_beta   90.00
_cell.angle_gamma   90.00
#
_symmetry.space_group_name_H-M   'P 1'
#
loop_
_entity.id
_entity.type
_entity.pdbx_description
1 polymer ?
#
loop_
_entity_poly.entity_id
_entity_poly.type
_entity_poly.pdbx_seq_one_letter_code
_entity_poly.pdbx_strand_id
1 'polypeptide(L)'
;MKKIIVFASVLLMTITAVHSQKKKDLLDEIDKLRKELKTTKGELNDAKKKERATITRVETMEAQVKDLKETNASLLSNMGSFTELSKKKAQNLEKSLESLQEKDRQLKTINDAIGKSDSLRLASLTIFKQALGNDAKIGVQNGMVVVSIANATLFGSDKSTTVDAKAKGILGKIAAAVNKKPETKIIVEGNSNALSFKDKSIKDNWDLSSRQASAVVRMLQKDFKVDPKKMEVVGKSEYGSESIETATRIIVNPKFDEFYGLVKENMKNASKS
;
A
#
# COMPACT_ATOMS: atom_id res chain seq x y z
N MET A 1 -95.40 -62.26 -90.44
CA MET A 1 -94.22 -62.88 -89.77
C MET A 1 -92.92 -62.09 -90.00
N LYS A 2 -92.53 -61.71 -91.23
CA LYS A 2 -91.29 -60.94 -91.47
C LYS A 2 -91.19 -59.60 -90.69
N LYS A 3 -92.28 -58.83 -90.55
CA LYS A 3 -92.29 -57.56 -89.79
C LYS A 3 -92.10 -57.72 -88.28
N ILE A 4 -92.54 -58.84 -87.69
CA ILE A 4 -92.42 -59.12 -86.24
C ILE A 4 -90.97 -59.53 -85.90
N ILE A 5 -90.33 -60.31 -86.77
CA ILE A 5 -88.94 -60.74 -86.61
C ILE A 5 -87.97 -59.54 -86.66
N VAL A 6 -88.20 -58.60 -87.58
CA VAL A 6 -87.40 -57.36 -87.67
C VAL A 6 -87.59 -56.48 -86.43
N PHE A 7 -88.80 -56.40 -85.89
CA PHE A 7 -89.07 -55.61 -84.69
C PHE A 7 -88.41 -56.23 -83.44
N ALA A 8 -88.47 -57.56 -83.31
CA ALA A 8 -87.82 -58.29 -82.22
C ALA A 8 -86.29 -58.19 -82.28
N SER A 9 -85.68 -58.20 -83.47
CA SER A 9 -84.23 -58.04 -83.63
C SER A 9 -83.77 -56.62 -83.31
N VAL A 10 -84.56 -55.60 -83.67
CA VAL A 10 -84.29 -54.20 -83.29
C VAL A 10 -84.41 -54.03 -81.78
N LEU A 11 -85.44 -54.60 -81.15
CA LEU A 11 -85.61 -54.53 -79.70
C LEU A 11 -84.45 -55.21 -78.95
N LEU A 12 -84.00 -56.38 -79.41
CA LEU A 12 -82.86 -57.08 -78.84
C LEU A 12 -81.56 -56.28 -78.99
N MET A 13 -81.34 -55.60 -80.14
CA MET A 13 -80.21 -54.69 -80.34
C MET A 13 -80.27 -53.46 -79.42
N THR A 14 -81.45 -52.89 -79.19
CA THR A 14 -81.60 -51.75 -78.26
C THR A 14 -81.32 -52.14 -76.81
N ILE A 15 -81.77 -53.31 -76.37
CA ILE A 15 -81.52 -53.81 -75.00
C ILE A 15 -80.04 -54.10 -74.80
N THR A 16 -79.36 -54.74 -75.76
CA THR A 16 -77.91 -54.99 -75.67
C THR A 16 -77.10 -53.71 -75.74
N ALA A 17 -77.52 -52.72 -76.54
CA ALA A 17 -76.90 -51.40 -76.57
C ALA A 17 -77.04 -50.66 -75.23
N VAL A 18 -78.22 -50.65 -74.60
CA VAL A 18 -78.45 -50.04 -73.28
C VAL A 18 -77.65 -50.76 -72.18
N HIS A 19 -77.57 -52.09 -72.22
CA HIS A 19 -76.78 -52.87 -71.26
C HIS A 19 -75.26 -52.63 -71.42
N SER A 20 -74.80 -52.50 -72.67
CA SER A 20 -73.42 -52.15 -73.00
C SER A 20 -73.06 -50.74 -72.52
N GLN A 21 -73.99 -49.77 -72.68
CA GLN A 21 -73.82 -48.40 -72.19
C GLN A 21 -73.68 -48.36 -70.67
N LYS A 22 -74.58 -49.01 -69.90
CA LYS A 22 -74.47 -49.07 -68.44
C LYS A 22 -73.18 -49.74 -67.95
N LYS A 23 -72.71 -50.78 -68.64
CA LYS A 23 -71.43 -51.45 -68.32
C LYS A 23 -70.24 -50.52 -68.59
N LYS A 24 -70.30 -49.74 -69.65
CA LYS A 24 -69.29 -48.71 -69.96
C LYS A 24 -69.28 -47.61 -68.90
N ASP A 25 -70.46 -47.08 -68.53
CA ASP A 25 -70.58 -46.04 -67.51
C ASP A 25 -70.03 -46.52 -66.14
N LEU A 26 -70.30 -47.78 -65.75
CA LEU A 26 -69.72 -48.41 -64.55
C LEU A 26 -68.19 -48.58 -64.62
N LEU A 27 -67.64 -48.92 -65.79
CA LEU A 27 -66.19 -49.01 -65.99
C LEU A 27 -65.54 -47.63 -65.90
N ASP A 28 -66.16 -46.61 -66.49
CA ASP A 28 -65.71 -45.22 -66.42
C ASP A 28 -65.72 -44.71 -64.95
N GLU A 29 -66.74 -45.08 -64.16
CA GLU A 29 -66.80 -44.75 -62.72
C GLU A 29 -65.74 -45.48 -61.89
N ILE A 30 -65.50 -46.77 -62.15
CA ILE A 30 -64.43 -47.54 -61.49
C ILE A 30 -63.05 -46.94 -61.81
N ASP A 31 -62.80 -46.56 -63.06
CA ASP A 31 -61.54 -45.94 -63.45
C ASP A 31 -61.38 -44.54 -62.84
N LYS A 32 -62.46 -43.77 -62.73
CA LYS A 32 -62.47 -42.50 -62.00
C LYS A 32 -62.15 -42.68 -60.53
N LEU A 33 -62.82 -43.62 -59.84
CA LEU A 33 -62.58 -43.94 -58.43
C LEU A 33 -61.15 -44.45 -58.19
N ARG A 34 -60.62 -45.28 -59.10
CA ARG A 34 -59.21 -45.73 -59.04
C ARG A 34 -58.23 -44.57 -59.19
N LYS A 35 -58.52 -43.63 -60.09
CA LYS A 35 -57.71 -42.43 -60.28
C LYS A 35 -57.74 -41.53 -59.05
N GLU A 36 -58.93 -41.28 -58.50
CA GLU A 36 -59.11 -40.52 -57.25
C GLU A 36 -58.38 -41.21 -56.08
N LEU A 37 -58.58 -42.51 -55.87
CA LEU A 37 -57.91 -43.26 -54.81
C LEU A 37 -56.38 -43.20 -54.95
N LYS A 38 -55.85 -43.29 -56.17
CA LYS A 38 -54.41 -43.13 -56.44
C LYS A 38 -53.93 -41.72 -56.07
N THR A 39 -54.68 -40.68 -56.46
CA THR A 39 -54.36 -39.28 -56.12
C THR A 39 -54.41 -39.05 -54.62
N THR A 40 -55.50 -39.42 -53.94
CA THR A 40 -55.67 -39.25 -52.49
C THR A 40 -54.61 -40.03 -51.70
N LYS A 41 -54.22 -41.23 -52.16
CA LYS A 41 -53.13 -42.00 -51.54
C LYS A 41 -51.77 -41.32 -51.73
N GLY A 42 -51.54 -40.67 -52.87
CA GLY A 42 -50.37 -39.83 -53.12
C GLY A 42 -50.32 -38.63 -52.18
N GLU A 43 -51.42 -37.86 -52.12
CA GLU A 43 -51.57 -36.71 -51.23
C GLU A 43 -51.41 -37.08 -49.76
N LEU A 44 -51.97 -38.22 -49.32
CA LEU A 44 -51.81 -38.73 -47.96
C LEU A 44 -50.36 -39.07 -47.64
N ASN A 45 -49.63 -39.69 -48.57
CA ASN A 45 -48.21 -39.99 -48.38
C ASN A 45 -47.37 -38.71 -48.32
N ASP A 46 -47.67 -37.71 -49.14
CA ASP A 46 -46.99 -36.41 -49.11
C ASP A 46 -47.31 -35.62 -47.83
N ALA A 47 -48.56 -35.67 -47.37
CA ALA A 47 -48.97 -35.09 -46.10
C ALA A 47 -48.24 -35.75 -44.93
N LYS A 48 -48.15 -37.09 -44.88
CA LYS A 48 -47.39 -37.83 -43.85
C LYS A 48 -45.91 -37.50 -43.87
N LYS A 49 -45.30 -37.32 -45.05
CA LYS A 49 -43.90 -36.89 -45.17
C LYS A 49 -43.70 -35.48 -44.60
N LYS A 50 -44.60 -34.54 -44.93
CA LYS A 50 -44.57 -33.17 -44.40
C LYS A 50 -44.78 -33.15 -42.89
N GLU A 51 -45.73 -33.93 -42.38
CA GLU A 51 -45.99 -34.06 -40.94
C GLU A 51 -44.76 -34.54 -40.18
N ARG A 52 -44.11 -35.62 -40.65
CA ARG A 52 -42.85 -36.10 -40.05
C ARG A 52 -41.75 -35.03 -40.08
N ALA A 53 -41.58 -34.34 -41.20
CA ALA A 53 -40.59 -33.26 -41.31
C ALA A 53 -40.89 -32.10 -40.34
N THR A 54 -42.16 -31.74 -40.15
CA THR A 54 -42.58 -30.72 -39.19
C THR A 54 -42.34 -31.17 -37.75
N ILE A 55 -42.66 -32.42 -37.39
CA ILE A 55 -42.41 -32.97 -36.05
C ILE A 55 -40.91 -32.89 -35.71
N THR A 56 -40.04 -33.38 -36.60
CA THR A 56 -38.58 -33.29 -36.40
C THR A 56 -38.12 -31.84 -36.26
N ARG A 57 -38.72 -30.91 -37.01
CA ARG A 57 -38.39 -29.47 -36.91
C ARG A 57 -38.84 -28.87 -35.57
N VAL A 58 -40.00 -29.27 -35.07
CA VAL A 58 -40.50 -28.87 -33.74
C VAL A 58 -39.58 -29.39 -32.65
N GLU A 59 -39.23 -30.69 -32.66
CA GLU A 59 -38.30 -31.29 -31.70
C GLU A 59 -36.94 -30.57 -31.70
N THR A 60 -36.42 -30.23 -32.89
CA THR A 60 -35.17 -29.48 -33.03
C THR A 60 -35.29 -28.06 -32.46
N MET A 61 -36.40 -27.36 -32.74
CA MET A 61 -36.64 -26.02 -32.21
C MET A 61 -36.83 -26.05 -30.69
N GLU A 62 -37.50 -27.04 -30.14
CA GLU A 62 -37.66 -27.22 -28.69
C GLU A 62 -36.30 -27.46 -28.01
N ALA A 63 -35.44 -28.30 -28.61
CA ALA A 63 -34.08 -28.51 -28.14
C ALA A 63 -33.26 -27.21 -28.16
N GLN A 64 -33.33 -26.43 -29.25
CA GLN A 64 -32.66 -25.14 -29.34
C GLN A 64 -33.16 -24.12 -28.32
N VAL A 65 -34.47 -24.07 -28.07
CA VAL A 65 -35.05 -23.18 -27.04
C VAL A 65 -34.57 -23.57 -25.65
N LYS A 66 -34.44 -24.87 -25.38
CA LYS A 66 -33.88 -25.37 -24.12
C LYS A 66 -32.42 -24.95 -23.96
N ASP A 67 -31.59 -25.19 -24.95
CA ASP A 67 -30.16 -24.80 -24.95
C ASP A 67 -29.99 -23.28 -24.79
N LEU A 68 -30.82 -22.47 -25.47
CA LEU A 68 -30.81 -21.02 -25.34
C LEU A 68 -31.18 -20.57 -23.93
N LYS A 69 -32.17 -21.22 -23.29
CA LYS A 69 -32.54 -20.93 -21.90
C LYS A 69 -31.43 -21.28 -20.93
N GLU A 70 -30.81 -22.45 -21.08
CA GLU A 70 -29.68 -22.89 -20.23
C GLU A 70 -28.46 -21.98 -20.41
N THR A 71 -28.14 -21.62 -21.65
CA THR A 71 -27.05 -20.69 -21.96
C THR A 71 -27.31 -19.31 -21.37
N ASN A 72 -28.54 -18.79 -21.49
CA ASN A 72 -28.89 -17.48 -20.93
C ASN A 72 -28.84 -17.50 -19.39
N ALA A 73 -29.30 -18.58 -18.75
CA ALA A 73 -29.16 -18.75 -17.29
C ALA A 73 -27.68 -18.77 -16.85
N SER A 74 -26.82 -19.46 -17.60
CA SER A 74 -25.37 -19.48 -17.34
C SER A 74 -24.73 -18.10 -17.51
N LEU A 75 -25.09 -17.38 -18.59
CA LEU A 75 -24.61 -16.01 -18.83
C LEU A 75 -25.02 -15.04 -17.71
N LEU A 76 -26.28 -15.11 -17.25
CA LEU A 76 -26.77 -14.31 -16.12
C LEU A 76 -26.02 -14.62 -14.83
N SER A 77 -25.76 -15.90 -14.54
CA SER A 77 -24.99 -16.33 -13.37
C SER A 77 -23.55 -15.83 -13.42
N ASN A 78 -22.90 -15.94 -14.58
CA ASN A 78 -21.54 -15.45 -14.79
C ASN A 78 -21.46 -13.92 -14.66
N MET A 79 -22.45 -13.20 -15.19
CA MET A 79 -22.53 -11.74 -15.07
C MET A 79 -22.73 -11.29 -13.61
N GLY A 80 -23.56 -12.02 -12.84
CA GLY A 80 -23.72 -11.80 -11.40
C GLY A 80 -22.41 -12.00 -10.65
N SER A 81 -21.73 -13.12 -10.90
CA SER A 81 -20.42 -13.43 -10.29
C SER A 81 -19.35 -12.39 -10.65
N PHE A 82 -19.31 -11.95 -11.92
CA PHE A 82 -18.38 -10.91 -12.38
C PHE A 82 -18.66 -9.56 -11.72
N THR A 83 -19.93 -9.19 -11.56
CA THR A 83 -20.33 -7.95 -10.89
C THR A 83 -19.93 -7.96 -9.42
N GLU A 84 -20.14 -9.08 -8.73
CA GLU A 84 -19.74 -9.23 -7.34
C GLU A 84 -18.21 -9.18 -7.17
N LEU A 85 -17.48 -9.88 -8.04
CA LEU A 85 -16.01 -9.86 -8.05
C LEU A 85 -15.48 -8.44 -8.32
N SER A 86 -16.09 -7.73 -9.28
CA SER A 86 -15.74 -6.34 -9.60
C SER A 86 -15.99 -5.42 -8.41
N LYS A 87 -17.13 -5.58 -7.71
CA LYS A 87 -17.44 -4.83 -6.48
C LYS A 87 -16.42 -5.12 -5.37
N LYS A 88 -16.08 -6.39 -5.13
CA LYS A 88 -15.05 -6.78 -4.15
C LYS A 88 -13.68 -6.18 -4.51
N LYS A 89 -13.31 -6.19 -5.79
CA LYS A 89 -12.04 -5.61 -6.26
C LYS A 89 -12.01 -4.09 -6.08
N ALA A 90 -13.12 -3.39 -6.36
CA ALA A 90 -13.24 -1.96 -6.11
C ALA A 90 -13.13 -1.63 -4.62
N GLN A 91 -13.82 -2.37 -3.75
CA GLN A 91 -13.73 -2.20 -2.30
C GLN A 91 -12.33 -2.47 -1.74
N ASN A 92 -11.65 -3.52 -2.23
CA ASN A 92 -10.28 -3.81 -1.84
C ASN A 92 -9.30 -2.73 -2.32
N LEU A 93 -9.52 -2.17 -3.51
CA LEU A 93 -8.73 -1.07 -4.03
C LEU A 93 -8.94 0.20 -3.20
N GLU A 94 -10.19 0.52 -2.84
CA GLU A 94 -10.53 1.66 -1.99
C GLU A 94 -9.83 1.56 -0.62
N LYS A 95 -9.95 0.41 0.07
CA LYS A 95 -9.23 0.16 1.33
C LYS A 95 -7.71 0.27 1.18
N SER A 96 -7.16 -0.22 0.06
CA SER A 96 -5.73 -0.10 -0.21
C SER A 96 -5.32 1.35 -0.42
N LEU A 97 -6.18 2.15 -1.05
CA LEU A 97 -5.95 3.57 -1.32
C LEU A 97 -6.01 4.40 -0.04
N GLU A 98 -6.98 4.11 0.85
CA GLU A 98 -7.06 4.71 2.19
C GLU A 98 -5.81 4.41 3.02
N SER A 99 -5.37 3.14 3.03
CA SER A 99 -4.15 2.73 3.73
C SER A 99 -2.91 3.44 3.17
N LEU A 100 -2.81 3.57 1.85
CA LEU A 100 -1.73 4.32 1.20
C LEU A 100 -1.75 5.82 1.56
N GLN A 101 -2.92 6.45 1.57
CA GLN A 101 -3.06 7.86 1.94
C GLN A 101 -2.64 8.10 3.40
N GLU A 102 -3.03 7.22 4.32
CA GLU A 102 -2.62 7.32 5.72
C GLU A 102 -1.10 7.14 5.88
N LYS A 103 -0.50 6.18 5.15
CA LYS A 103 0.95 5.99 5.14
C LYS A 103 1.69 7.19 4.55
N ASP A 104 1.17 7.80 3.48
CA ASP A 104 1.76 9.00 2.89
C ASP A 104 1.73 10.19 3.86
N ARG A 105 0.61 10.39 4.56
CA ARG A 105 0.47 11.42 5.61
C ARG A 105 1.48 11.23 6.74
N GLN A 106 1.70 9.98 7.16
CA GLN A 106 2.72 9.64 8.16
C GLN A 106 4.13 9.93 7.65
N LEU A 107 4.45 9.52 6.42
CA LEU A 107 5.75 9.77 5.80
C LEU A 107 6.04 11.26 5.67
N LYS A 108 5.07 12.06 5.22
CA LYS A 108 5.19 13.51 5.13
C LYS A 108 5.52 14.13 6.49
N THR A 109 4.79 13.72 7.53
CA THR A 109 5.00 14.21 8.89
C THR A 109 6.40 13.85 9.44
N ILE A 110 6.87 12.63 9.16
CA ILE A 110 8.22 12.20 9.51
C ILE A 110 9.27 13.01 8.77
N ASN A 111 9.10 13.21 7.46
CA ASN A 111 10.03 14.00 6.64
C ASN A 111 10.10 15.46 7.10
N ASP A 112 8.96 16.08 7.41
CA ASP A 112 8.91 17.45 7.94
C ASP A 112 9.64 17.55 9.29
N ALA A 113 9.48 16.55 10.16
CA ALA A 113 10.18 16.50 11.44
C ALA A 113 11.69 16.32 11.27
N ILE A 114 12.14 15.47 10.32
CA ILE A 114 13.56 15.30 9.98
C ILE A 114 14.14 16.61 9.44
N GLY A 115 13.47 17.25 8.47
CA GLY A 115 13.93 18.51 7.88
C GLY A 115 14.05 19.64 8.90
N LYS A 116 13.11 19.72 9.85
CA LYS A 116 13.18 20.68 10.98
C LYS A 116 14.38 20.37 11.88
N SER A 117 14.61 19.10 12.20
CA SER A 117 15.78 18.67 13.00
C SER A 117 17.10 19.04 12.31
N ASP A 118 17.23 18.80 11.01
CA ASP A 118 18.44 19.15 10.25
C ASP A 118 18.68 20.66 10.18
N SER A 119 17.61 21.44 10.01
CA SER A 119 17.69 22.91 10.07
C SER A 119 18.21 23.40 11.43
N LEU A 120 17.75 22.79 12.53
CA LEU A 120 18.24 23.10 13.88
C LEU A 120 19.71 22.70 14.08
N ARG A 121 20.12 21.56 13.54
CA ARG A 121 21.52 21.09 13.54
C ARG A 121 22.42 22.07 12.80
N LEU A 122 22.07 22.44 11.57
CA LEU A 122 22.84 23.39 10.76
C LEU A 122 22.93 24.77 11.43
N ALA A 123 21.81 25.26 11.97
CA ALA A 123 21.79 26.53 12.68
C ALA A 123 22.67 26.51 13.93
N SER A 124 22.68 25.39 14.67
CA SER A 124 23.55 25.21 15.84
C SER A 124 25.02 25.16 15.41
N LEU A 125 25.35 24.32 14.42
CA LEU A 125 26.71 24.22 13.88
C LEU A 125 27.25 25.59 13.45
N THR A 126 26.42 26.38 12.79
CA THR A 126 26.77 27.72 12.33
C THR A 126 27.04 28.66 13.49
N ILE A 127 26.15 28.69 14.51
CA ILE A 127 26.33 29.52 15.70
C ILE A 127 27.62 29.16 16.44
N PHE A 128 27.87 27.87 16.66
CA PHE A 128 29.06 27.42 17.38
C PHE A 128 30.34 27.66 16.56
N LYS A 129 30.33 27.45 15.24
CA LYS A 129 31.46 27.82 14.36
C LYS A 129 31.74 29.32 14.38
N GLN A 130 30.72 30.16 14.31
CA GLN A 130 30.88 31.62 14.38
C GLN A 130 31.41 32.07 15.75
N ALA A 131 30.92 31.46 16.84
CA ALA A 131 31.34 31.84 18.19
C ALA A 131 32.78 31.41 18.50
N LEU A 132 33.20 30.23 18.04
CA LEU A 132 34.46 29.61 18.46
C LEU A 132 35.58 29.69 17.42
N GLY A 133 35.29 29.93 16.13
CA GLY A 133 36.31 30.01 15.09
C GLY A 133 37.18 28.74 15.04
N ASN A 134 38.51 28.91 15.09
CA ASN A 134 39.50 27.83 15.12
C ASN A 134 39.92 27.42 16.55
N ASP A 135 39.33 28.02 17.59
CA ASP A 135 39.74 27.81 19.00
C ASP A 135 39.30 26.44 19.55
N ALA A 136 38.44 25.71 18.83
CA ALA A 136 37.94 24.39 19.22
C ALA A 136 37.65 23.50 18.00
N LYS A 137 37.77 22.17 18.17
CA LYS A 137 37.37 21.21 17.14
C LYS A 137 35.85 21.04 17.18
N ILE A 138 35.15 21.55 16.16
CA ILE A 138 33.68 21.44 16.06
C ILE A 138 33.33 20.42 14.98
N GLY A 139 32.56 19.41 15.36
CA GLY A 139 32.09 18.36 14.46
C GLY A 139 30.63 18.02 14.67
N VAL A 140 30.13 17.12 13.83
CA VAL A 140 28.82 16.49 13.99
C VAL A 140 29.06 15.01 14.25
N GLN A 141 28.59 14.51 15.39
CA GLN A 141 28.70 13.09 15.76
C GLN A 141 27.31 12.59 16.15
N ASN A 142 26.86 11.49 15.56
CA ASN A 142 25.53 10.88 15.79
C ASN A 142 24.36 11.90 15.68
N GLY A 143 24.46 12.85 14.75
CA GLY A 143 23.44 13.89 14.54
C GLY A 143 23.41 15.00 15.61
N MET A 144 24.40 15.07 16.50
CA MET A 144 24.59 16.13 17.48
C MET A 144 25.80 16.99 17.14
N VAL A 145 25.73 18.29 17.41
CA VAL A 145 26.90 19.18 17.27
C VAL A 145 27.78 18.98 18.50
N VAL A 146 29.03 18.61 18.29
CA VAL A 146 30.00 18.34 19.36
C VAL A 146 31.14 19.35 19.25
N VAL A 147 31.37 20.08 20.32
CA VAL A 147 32.55 20.94 20.50
C VAL A 147 33.53 20.19 21.38
N SER A 148 34.66 19.76 20.82
CA SER A 148 35.72 19.08 21.56
C SER A 148 36.85 20.04 21.91
N ILE A 149 37.21 20.07 23.19
CA ILE A 149 38.27 20.93 23.73
C ILE A 149 39.22 20.06 24.54
N ALA A 150 40.53 20.17 24.27
CA ALA A 150 41.55 19.42 25.01
C ALA A 150 41.54 19.81 26.50
N ASN A 151 41.71 18.83 27.39
CA ASN A 151 41.72 19.08 28.83
C ASN A 151 42.89 19.98 29.24
N ALA A 152 44.06 19.82 28.62
CA ALA A 152 45.20 20.73 28.80
C ALA A 152 44.85 22.21 28.51
N THR A 153 43.97 22.49 27.53
CA THR A 153 43.51 23.85 27.23
C THR A 153 42.53 24.37 28.27
N LEU A 154 41.63 23.52 28.76
CA LEU A 154 40.59 23.92 29.73
C LEU A 154 41.11 24.04 31.16
N PHE A 155 42.02 23.17 31.57
CA PHE A 155 42.43 23.01 32.97
C PHE A 155 43.94 23.25 33.19
N GLY A 156 44.70 23.55 32.14
CA GLY A 156 46.16 23.70 32.16
C GLY A 156 46.93 22.37 32.29
N SER A 157 46.25 21.29 32.67
CA SER A 157 46.80 19.93 32.81
C SER A 157 45.67 18.90 32.76
N ASP A 158 45.95 17.71 32.24
CA ASP A 158 44.97 16.63 32.10
C ASP A 158 44.44 16.09 33.44
N LYS A 159 45.20 16.27 34.54
CA LYS A 159 44.82 15.82 35.88
C LYS A 159 44.17 16.90 36.74
N SER A 160 44.11 18.13 36.26
CA SER A 160 43.50 19.24 36.98
C SER A 160 41.98 19.19 36.87
N THR A 161 41.29 19.55 37.95
CA THR A 161 39.82 19.73 37.98
C THR A 161 39.42 21.21 38.04
N THR A 162 40.40 22.11 38.12
CA THR A 162 40.18 23.56 38.18
C THR A 162 40.35 24.15 36.80
N VAL A 163 39.31 24.84 36.32
CA VAL A 163 39.32 25.49 35.01
C VAL A 163 40.34 26.64 35.02
N ASP A 164 41.21 26.66 34.02
CA ASP A 164 42.25 27.68 33.85
C ASP A 164 41.63 29.03 33.48
N ALA A 165 42.23 30.13 33.92
CA ALA A 165 41.76 31.48 33.60
C ALA A 165 41.74 31.75 32.09
N LYS A 166 42.68 31.16 31.33
CA LYS A 166 42.76 31.29 29.86
C LYS A 166 41.57 30.62 29.17
N ALA A 167 40.98 29.59 29.77
CA ALA A 167 39.82 28.89 29.24
C ALA A 167 38.52 29.69 29.35
N LYS A 168 38.47 30.73 30.21
CA LYS A 168 37.29 31.57 30.39
C LYS A 168 36.81 32.22 29.09
N GLY A 169 37.72 32.63 28.21
CA GLY A 169 37.34 33.24 26.93
C GLY A 169 36.55 32.29 26.03
N ILE A 170 37.02 31.04 25.90
CA ILE A 170 36.35 30.01 25.09
C ILE A 170 35.02 29.62 25.73
N LEU A 171 35.00 29.38 27.05
CA LEU A 171 33.76 29.02 27.77
C LEU A 171 32.72 30.15 27.73
N GLY A 172 33.16 31.41 27.75
CA GLY A 172 32.27 32.56 27.58
C GLY A 172 31.61 32.61 26.19
N LYS A 173 32.36 32.31 25.13
CA LYS A 173 31.81 32.18 23.76
C LYS A 173 30.77 31.05 23.68
N ILE A 174 31.03 29.92 24.32
CA ILE A 174 30.09 28.79 24.41
C ILE A 174 28.82 29.18 25.18
N ALA A 175 28.98 29.82 26.34
CA ALA A 175 27.85 30.29 27.13
C ALA A 175 26.97 31.29 26.36
N ALA A 176 27.59 32.21 25.61
CA ALA A 176 26.88 33.15 24.76
C ALA A 176 26.09 32.43 23.65
N ALA A 177 26.67 31.42 23.01
CA ALA A 177 25.99 30.59 22.01
C ALA A 177 24.79 29.84 22.58
N VAL A 178 24.92 29.27 23.78
CA VAL A 178 23.84 28.57 24.49
C VAL A 178 22.73 29.53 24.91
N ASN A 179 23.08 30.69 25.48
CA ASN A 179 22.12 31.68 25.94
C ASN A 179 21.36 32.37 24.80
N LYS A 180 21.95 32.47 23.60
CA LYS A 180 21.31 33.06 22.42
C LYS A 180 20.07 32.28 21.96
N LYS A 181 19.95 30.99 22.28
CA LYS A 181 18.80 30.16 21.94
C LYS A 181 18.17 29.52 23.18
N PRO A 182 16.96 29.93 23.58
CA PRO A 182 16.31 29.43 24.80
C PRO A 182 16.19 27.90 24.85
N GLU A 183 15.97 27.27 23.70
CA GLU A 183 15.72 25.83 23.58
C GLU A 183 16.98 24.96 23.57
N THR A 184 18.17 25.56 23.51
CA THR A 184 19.44 24.84 23.42
C THR A 184 19.81 24.25 24.78
N LYS A 185 19.91 22.92 24.84
CA LYS A 185 20.49 22.18 25.96
C LYS A 185 21.88 21.67 25.59
N ILE A 186 22.76 21.58 26.58
CA ILE A 186 24.10 21.04 26.41
C ILE A 186 24.38 19.93 27.41
N ILE A 187 25.17 18.96 26.99
CA ILE A 187 25.76 17.94 27.84
C ILE A 187 27.26 18.21 27.85
N VAL A 188 27.81 18.41 29.04
CA VAL A 188 29.25 18.55 29.23
C VAL A 188 29.78 17.18 29.62
N GLU A 189 30.54 16.59 28.72
CA GLU A 189 31.12 15.26 28.86
C GLU A 189 32.62 15.36 29.12
N GLY A 190 33.06 14.93 30.28
CA GLY A 190 34.49 14.81 30.61
C GLY A 190 35.02 13.46 30.13
N ASN A 191 36.17 13.48 29.48
CA ASN A 191 36.91 12.27 29.15
C ASN A 191 38.38 12.41 29.56
N SER A 192 38.80 11.59 30.52
CA SER A 192 40.17 11.49 31.00
C SER A 192 40.67 10.09 30.66
N ASN A 193 41.07 9.85 29.42
CA ASN A 193 41.45 8.52 29.00
C ASN A 193 42.80 8.09 29.62
N ALA A 194 42.79 6.90 30.23
CA ALA A 194 43.95 6.09 30.61
C ALA A 194 45.02 6.79 31.49
N LEU A 195 44.61 7.74 32.35
CA LEU A 195 45.54 8.35 33.29
C LEU A 195 45.76 7.44 34.50
N SER A 196 47.03 7.24 34.87
CA SER A 196 47.40 6.62 36.15
C SER A 196 47.43 7.66 37.27
N PHE A 197 46.74 7.36 38.36
CA PHE A 197 46.71 8.18 39.57
C PHE A 197 47.62 7.57 40.62
N LYS A 198 48.55 8.38 41.13
CA LYS A 198 49.36 8.08 42.34
C LYS A 198 48.84 8.82 43.57
N ASP A 199 48.02 9.84 43.35
CA ASP A 199 47.39 10.66 44.39
C ASP A 199 46.10 9.98 44.85
N LYS A 200 45.85 9.98 46.17
CA LYS A 200 44.65 9.40 46.79
C LYS A 200 43.40 10.29 46.62
N SER A 201 43.57 11.54 46.18
CA SER A 201 42.48 12.52 46.06
C SER A 201 41.52 12.26 44.89
N ILE A 202 41.99 11.59 43.83
CA ILE A 202 41.22 11.16 42.65
C ILE A 202 41.19 9.65 42.67
N LYS A 203 39.97 9.07 42.69
CA LYS A 203 39.80 7.62 42.81
C LYS A 203 40.14 6.88 41.51
N ASP A 204 39.65 7.40 40.40
CA ASP A 204 39.76 6.81 39.06
C ASP A 204 39.44 7.86 37.98
N ASN A 205 39.47 7.45 36.71
CA ASN A 205 39.14 8.34 35.59
C ASN A 205 37.64 8.73 35.58
N TRP A 206 36.73 7.89 36.09
CA TRP A 206 35.32 8.27 36.28
C TRP A 206 35.18 9.50 37.18
N ASP A 207 35.87 9.49 38.32
CA ASP A 207 35.87 10.58 39.29
C ASP A 207 36.49 11.86 38.68
N LEU A 208 37.66 11.74 38.03
CA LEU A 208 38.31 12.89 37.40
C LEU A 208 37.43 13.52 36.31
N SER A 209 36.92 12.71 35.38
CA SER A 209 36.10 13.19 34.27
C SER A 209 34.81 13.83 34.75
N SER A 210 34.15 13.24 35.74
CA SER A 210 32.93 13.81 36.33
C SER A 210 33.19 15.14 37.01
N ARG A 211 34.34 15.29 37.68
CA ARG A 211 34.75 16.55 38.31
C ARG A 211 35.13 17.62 37.30
N GLN A 212 35.85 17.26 36.24
CA GLN A 212 36.22 18.17 35.15
C GLN A 212 34.98 18.72 34.45
N ALA A 213 34.05 17.84 34.06
CA ALA A 213 32.79 18.26 33.45
C ALA A 213 31.94 19.12 34.41
N SER A 214 31.86 18.74 35.68
CA SER A 214 31.18 19.54 36.72
C SER A 214 31.81 20.92 36.90
N ALA A 215 33.14 21.04 36.83
CA ALA A 215 33.84 22.32 36.97
C ALA A 215 33.50 23.27 35.82
N VAL A 216 33.44 22.76 34.59
CA VAL A 216 33.00 23.52 33.42
C VAL A 216 31.55 23.97 33.58
N VAL A 217 30.63 23.07 33.94
CA VAL A 217 29.21 23.43 34.17
C VAL A 217 29.05 24.49 35.26
N ARG A 218 29.80 24.37 36.38
CA ARG A 218 29.78 25.37 37.45
C ARG A 218 30.26 26.73 36.97
N MET A 219 31.28 26.80 36.12
CA MET A 219 31.74 28.05 35.54
C MET A 219 30.69 28.64 34.60
N LEU A 220 30.10 27.84 33.70
CA LEU A 220 29.02 28.26 32.80
C LEU A 220 27.82 28.82 33.59
N GLN A 221 27.46 28.17 34.70
CA GLN A 221 26.38 28.63 35.58
C GLN A 221 26.76 29.92 36.32
N LYS A 222 27.87 29.92 37.06
CA LYS A 222 28.19 30.99 38.02
C LYS A 222 28.71 32.25 37.34
N ASP A 223 29.64 32.08 36.40
CA ASP A 223 30.35 33.18 35.75
C ASP A 223 29.56 33.68 34.53
N PHE A 224 28.94 32.78 33.77
CA PHE A 224 28.28 33.12 32.49
C PHE A 224 26.74 33.00 32.49
N LYS A 225 26.14 32.71 33.66
CA LYS A 225 24.68 32.73 33.88
C LYS A 225 23.89 31.81 32.94
N VAL A 226 24.47 30.69 32.52
CA VAL A 226 23.72 29.66 31.80
C VAL A 226 22.74 29.00 32.77
N ASP A 227 21.48 28.86 32.34
CA ASP A 227 20.43 28.21 33.14
C ASP A 227 20.83 26.76 33.48
N PRO A 228 20.90 26.39 34.78
CA PRO A 228 21.23 25.03 35.20
C PRO A 228 20.35 23.94 34.58
N LYS A 229 19.09 24.24 34.28
CA LYS A 229 18.16 23.28 33.66
C LYS A 229 18.53 22.90 32.22
N LYS A 230 19.49 23.61 31.62
CA LYS A 230 19.96 23.39 30.24
C LYS A 230 21.25 22.58 30.18
N MET A 231 21.82 22.19 31.31
CA MET A 231 23.14 21.58 31.38
C MET A 231 23.09 20.24 32.09
N GLU A 232 23.70 19.24 31.50
CA GLU A 232 23.94 17.93 32.11
C GLU A 232 25.45 17.66 32.20
N VAL A 233 25.85 16.88 33.20
CA VAL A 233 27.23 16.45 33.40
C VAL A 233 27.31 14.96 33.14
N VAL A 234 28.25 14.57 32.29
CA VAL A 234 28.57 13.16 32.04
C VAL A 234 30.08 12.97 32.23
N GLY A 235 30.48 11.98 33.01
CA GLY A 235 31.87 11.56 33.12
C GLY A 235 32.08 10.23 32.39
N LYS A 236 33.18 10.09 31.66
CA LYS A 236 33.59 8.84 31.03
C LYS A 236 35.00 8.45 31.46
N SER A 237 35.17 7.19 31.83
CA SER A 237 36.49 6.57 32.07
C SER A 237 37.11 6.12 30.75
N GLU A 238 38.29 5.49 30.84
CA GLU A 238 39.03 4.86 29.74
C GLU A 238 38.23 3.89 28.87
N TYR A 239 37.10 3.37 29.37
CA TYR A 239 36.22 2.45 28.66
C TYR A 239 35.15 3.13 27.81
N GLY A 240 34.95 4.44 27.96
CA GLY A 240 33.82 5.18 27.36
C GLY A 240 34.14 5.91 26.05
N SER A 241 35.39 5.88 25.60
CA SER A 241 35.85 6.60 24.41
C SER A 241 36.89 5.79 23.64
N GLU A 242 36.68 5.61 22.33
CA GLU A 242 37.64 4.97 21.42
C GLU A 242 38.88 5.86 21.14
N SER A 243 38.83 7.14 21.53
CA SER A 243 39.92 8.09 21.31
C SER A 243 40.87 8.18 22.51
N ILE A 244 42.18 8.11 22.27
CA ILE A 244 43.25 8.22 23.28
C ILE A 244 43.35 9.65 23.87
N GLU A 245 42.71 10.65 23.27
CA GLU A 245 42.79 12.05 23.71
C GLU A 245 41.96 12.33 24.98
N THR A 246 42.58 13.03 25.94
CA THR A 246 41.96 13.63 27.13
C THR A 246 41.27 14.94 26.74
N ALA A 247 39.94 14.92 26.65
CA ALA A 247 39.17 16.06 26.17
C ALA A 247 37.82 16.17 26.88
N THR A 248 37.36 17.42 27.04
CA THR A 248 36.00 17.70 27.45
C THR A 248 35.19 18.06 26.22
N ARG A 249 34.08 17.36 26.02
CA ARG A 249 33.16 17.56 24.91
C ARG A 249 31.93 18.29 25.40
N ILE A 250 31.55 19.34 24.69
CA ILE A 250 30.30 20.05 24.90
C ILE A 250 29.39 19.65 23.75
N ILE A 251 28.44 18.77 24.07
CA ILE A 251 27.51 18.18 23.11
C ILE A 251 26.24 19.02 23.15
N VAL A 252 25.90 19.63 22.03
CA VAL A 252 24.65 20.37 21.87
C VAL A 252 23.57 19.34 21.59
N ASN A 253 22.64 19.18 22.53
CA ASN A 253 21.53 18.26 22.39
C ASN A 253 20.37 19.01 21.71
N PRO A 254 20.12 18.83 20.39
CA PRO A 254 18.85 19.27 19.83
C PRO A 254 17.76 18.45 20.52
N LYS A 255 16.65 19.06 20.95
CA LYS A 255 15.58 18.37 21.66
C LYS A 255 15.01 17.18 20.86
N PHE A 256 15.64 16.01 20.98
CA PHE A 256 15.17 14.79 20.34
C PHE A 256 13.85 14.33 20.94
N ASP A 257 13.53 14.74 22.17
CA ASP A 257 12.25 14.46 22.82
C ASP A 257 11.05 14.97 22.00
N GLU A 258 11.18 16.13 21.33
CA GLU A 258 10.10 16.66 20.47
C GLU A 258 9.95 15.80 19.21
N PHE A 259 11.05 15.33 18.62
CA PHE A 259 11.04 14.41 17.48
C PHE A 259 10.42 13.06 17.86
N TYR A 260 10.89 12.42 18.93
CA TYR A 260 10.37 11.14 19.40
C TYR A 260 8.93 11.26 19.91
N GLY A 261 8.56 12.38 20.53
CA GLY A 261 7.18 12.67 20.92
C GLY A 261 6.25 12.71 19.70
N LEU A 262 6.64 13.44 18.67
CA LEU A 262 5.88 13.55 17.42
C LEU A 262 5.80 12.21 16.67
N VAL A 263 6.89 11.44 16.61
CA VAL A 263 6.88 10.08 16.03
C VAL A 263 5.97 9.15 16.85
N LYS A 264 6.09 9.16 18.18
CA LYS A 264 5.33 8.28 19.08
C LYS A 264 3.84 8.58 19.06
N GLU A 265 3.44 9.86 19.04
CA GLU A 265 2.04 10.26 18.94
C GLU A 265 1.41 9.78 17.64
N ASN A 266 2.13 9.93 16.52
CA ASN A 266 1.67 9.45 15.22
C ASN A 266 1.57 7.92 15.15
N MET A 267 2.56 7.19 15.71
CA MET A 267 2.48 5.72 15.80
C MET A 267 1.31 5.25 16.68
N LYS A 268 1.00 5.98 17.76
CA LYS A 268 -0.14 5.65 18.64
C LYS A 268 -1.47 5.88 17.93
N ASN A 269 -1.60 6.93 17.14
CA ASN A 269 -2.82 7.21 16.37
C ASN A 269 -3.01 6.17 15.25
N ALA A 270 -1.93 5.71 14.61
CA ALA A 270 -1.97 4.64 13.61
C ALA A 270 -2.41 3.26 14.17
N SER A 271 -2.22 3.00 15.46
CA SER A 271 -2.63 1.74 16.11
C SER A 271 -4.11 1.70 16.55
N LYS A 272 -4.79 2.85 16.50
CA LYS A 272 -6.17 3.03 16.98
C LYS A 272 -7.21 3.16 15.86
N SER A 273 -6.75 3.23 14.61
CA SER A 273 -7.58 3.20 13.40
C SER A 273 -7.51 1.82 12.76
#